data_AF-A0ABD6B7A1-F1
#
_entry.id   AF-A0ABD6B7A1-F1
#
_cell.length_a   1.000
_cell.length_b   1.000
_cell.length_c   1.000
_cell.angle_alpha   90.00
_cell.angle_beta   90.00
_cell.angle_gamma   90.00
#
_symmetry.space_group_name_H-M   'P 1'
#
loop_
_entity.id
_entity.type
_entity.pdbx_description
1 polymer ?
#
loop_
_entity_poly.entity_id
_entity_poly.type
_entity_poly.pdbx_seq_one_letter_code
_entity_poly.pdbx_strand_id
1 'polypeptide(L)'
;SAAAEAGIDGGDRIVMVGDREITNGSELDAYLANSNETEVTVTLGDGTETTVERSLLVTRVAGGSPFDREGAAGLDVNDTITAVNGTEVRTERGFREAVGNRTSVTITTADGDTTTGPMGVLVRATAPDLPGIGGQPGDHPLNDSAGFPARTPFTLLSIDGQITHTAADVTAALEERNPGETVEVVAVVDGERRSATVTLVEDYRENESGGYLGIAPLSDGEYSGVGTSSLGVDYYPAAGFLSLLNGDGGVGVVAAGGSVLGLVLVVLLLPFIGAVGGGQYNFAGFVAANRNFYEITGPLEPLGGGVFLLANLLFWTGWINLNLAFFNCIPGYPLDGGRILRACVEAVVARLPVEDKHTLTRAITTSVGLAMLASLLLVVFGPQLLN
;
A
#
# COMPACT_ATOMS: atom_id res chain seq x y z
N SER A 1 -2.48 7.41 -19.83
CA SER A 1 -1.58 8.30 -19.06
C SER A 1 -0.60 8.95 -20.01
N ALA A 2 -0.01 10.08 -19.64
CA ALA A 2 0.99 10.78 -20.44
C ALA A 2 2.18 9.88 -20.85
N ALA A 3 2.68 9.06 -19.92
CA ALA A 3 3.76 8.10 -20.19
C ALA A 3 3.39 7.10 -21.30
N ALA A 4 2.20 6.50 -21.22
CA ALA A 4 1.76 5.53 -22.21
C ALA A 4 1.57 6.16 -23.60
N GLU A 5 1.08 7.41 -23.66
CA GLU A 5 0.96 8.16 -24.93
C GLU A 5 2.33 8.47 -25.55
N ALA A 6 3.36 8.66 -24.72
CA ALA A 6 4.74 8.85 -25.15
C ALA A 6 5.50 7.53 -25.43
N GLY A 7 4.82 6.38 -25.35
CA GLY A 7 5.40 5.07 -25.63
C GLY A 7 6.30 4.50 -24.53
N ILE A 8 6.11 4.95 -23.27
CA ILE A 8 6.79 4.37 -22.11
C ILE A 8 5.93 3.22 -21.59
N ASP A 9 6.45 2.00 -21.70
CA ASP A 9 5.75 0.76 -21.39
C ASP A 9 6.20 0.15 -20.06
N GLY A 10 5.43 -0.83 -19.59
CA GLY A 10 5.77 -1.60 -18.39
C GLY A 10 7.10 -2.34 -18.56
N GLY A 11 8.07 -2.03 -17.68
CA GLY A 11 9.43 -2.59 -17.75
C GLY A 11 10.49 -1.62 -18.20
N ASP A 12 10.08 -0.44 -18.68
CA ASP A 12 11.02 0.61 -19.02
C ASP A 12 11.59 1.26 -17.77
N ARG A 13 12.86 1.66 -17.88
CA ARG A 13 13.57 2.35 -16.82
C ARG A 13 13.80 3.78 -17.22
N ILE A 14 13.20 4.71 -16.50
CA ILE A 14 13.51 6.12 -16.62
C ILE A 14 14.83 6.38 -15.89
N VAL A 15 15.85 6.83 -16.63
CA VAL A 15 17.19 7.10 -16.08
C VAL A 15 17.54 8.58 -16.10
N MET A 16 16.91 9.36 -16.99
CA MET A 16 17.04 10.82 -17.02
C MET A 16 15.69 11.48 -17.27
N VAL A 17 15.52 12.66 -16.70
CA VAL A 17 14.41 13.56 -16.99
C VAL A 17 14.95 14.98 -17.13
N GLY A 18 14.77 15.56 -18.32
CA GLY A 18 15.53 16.73 -18.75
C GLY A 18 17.04 16.46 -18.64
N ASP A 19 17.76 17.37 -17.99
CA ASP A 19 19.20 17.23 -17.74
C ASP A 19 19.55 16.50 -16.43
N ARG A 20 18.54 15.94 -15.73
CA ARG A 20 18.73 15.34 -14.40
C ARG A 20 18.72 13.81 -14.46
N GLU A 21 19.74 13.20 -13.87
CA GLU A 21 19.78 11.77 -13.61
C GLU A 21 18.78 11.38 -12.51
N ILE A 22 18.02 10.32 -12.76
CA ILE A 22 16.99 9.80 -11.87
C ILE A 22 17.37 8.37 -11.48
N THR A 23 17.52 8.14 -10.17
CA THR A 23 17.92 6.82 -9.66
C THR A 23 16.74 6.00 -9.13
N ASN A 24 15.63 6.65 -8.76
CA ASN A 24 14.46 6.02 -8.16
C ASN A 24 13.18 6.87 -8.36
N GLY A 25 12.03 6.27 -8.06
CA GLY A 25 10.73 6.93 -8.22
C GLY A 25 10.54 8.19 -7.37
N SER A 26 11.06 8.22 -6.14
CA SER A 26 10.94 9.40 -5.27
C SER A 26 11.70 10.61 -5.82
N GLU A 27 12.85 10.39 -6.47
CA GLU A 27 13.58 11.47 -7.17
C GLU A 27 12.82 11.98 -8.39
N LEU A 28 12.18 11.07 -9.14
CA LEU A 28 11.33 11.43 -10.28
C LEU A 28 10.14 12.27 -9.82
N ASP A 29 9.40 11.80 -8.83
CA ASP A 29 8.25 12.49 -8.25
C ASP A 29 8.65 13.87 -7.72
N ALA A 30 9.76 13.96 -6.98
CA ALA A 30 10.25 15.23 -6.46
C ALA A 30 10.66 16.21 -7.57
N TYR A 31 11.24 15.72 -8.66
CA TYR A 31 11.58 16.55 -9.82
C TYR A 31 10.31 17.09 -10.50
N LEU A 32 9.39 16.20 -10.85
CA LEU A 32 8.14 16.55 -11.55
C LEU A 32 7.24 17.44 -10.70
N ALA A 33 7.13 17.14 -9.40
CA ALA A 33 6.31 17.90 -8.46
C ALA A 33 6.78 19.35 -8.33
N ASN A 34 8.04 19.68 -8.63
CA ASN A 34 8.57 21.03 -8.52
C ASN A 34 8.67 21.78 -9.87
N SER A 35 8.33 21.13 -10.98
CA SER A 35 8.39 21.71 -12.33
C SER A 35 7.00 22.10 -12.85
N ASN A 36 6.92 23.29 -13.46
CA ASN A 36 5.75 23.78 -14.21
C ASN A 36 5.83 23.49 -15.71
N GLU A 37 6.89 22.81 -16.18
CA GLU A 37 7.01 22.44 -17.59
C GLU A 37 5.89 21.47 -17.95
N THR A 38 5.15 21.77 -19.03
CA THR A 38 4.03 20.96 -19.52
C THR A 38 4.49 19.80 -20.39
N GLU A 39 5.75 19.83 -20.82
CA GLU A 39 6.41 18.78 -21.58
C GLU A 39 7.72 18.47 -20.89
N VAL A 40 8.11 17.20 -20.87
CA VAL A 40 9.39 16.79 -20.30
C VAL A 40 10.04 15.74 -21.17
N THR A 41 11.34 15.88 -21.40
CA THR A 41 12.12 14.86 -22.10
C THR A 41 12.56 13.80 -21.12
N VAL A 42 12.35 12.53 -21.46
CA VAL A 42 12.67 11.37 -20.64
C VAL A 42 13.62 10.49 -21.43
N THR A 43 14.73 10.09 -20.81
CA THR A 43 15.65 9.09 -21.37
C THR A 43 15.43 7.76 -20.67
N LEU A 44 15.22 6.72 -21.46
CA LEU A 44 15.06 5.35 -21.00
C LEU A 44 16.41 4.65 -20.86
N GLY A 45 16.44 3.57 -20.09
CA GLY A 45 17.67 2.83 -19.79
C GLY A 45 18.33 2.15 -20.98
N ASP A 46 17.64 2.04 -22.12
CA ASP A 46 18.20 1.58 -23.40
C ASP A 46 18.80 2.73 -24.25
N GLY A 47 18.71 3.97 -23.76
CA GLY A 47 19.16 5.19 -24.44
C GLY A 47 18.09 5.84 -25.32
N THR A 48 16.87 5.28 -25.39
CA THR A 48 15.75 5.90 -26.13
C THR A 48 15.33 7.19 -25.42
N GLU A 49 15.23 8.29 -26.16
CA GLU A 49 14.69 9.56 -25.67
C GLU A 49 13.29 9.78 -26.23
N THR A 50 12.36 10.17 -25.36
CA THR A 50 10.98 10.52 -25.72
C THR A 50 10.53 11.77 -24.99
N THR A 51 9.68 12.56 -25.62
CA THR A 51 9.07 13.74 -25.00
C THR A 51 7.68 13.38 -24.53
N VAL A 52 7.40 13.65 -23.26
CA VAL A 52 6.12 13.35 -22.61
C VAL A 52 5.35 14.65 -22.42
N GLU A 53 4.21 14.76 -23.08
CA GLU A 53 3.22 15.82 -22.81
C GLU A 53 2.51 15.50 -21.50
N ARG A 54 2.83 16.24 -20.44
CA ARG A 54 2.28 15.99 -19.11
C ARG A 54 0.78 16.26 -19.08
N SER A 55 0.06 15.40 -18.36
CA SER A 55 -1.38 15.49 -18.12
C SER A 55 -1.68 15.03 -16.70
N LEU A 56 -2.44 15.83 -15.94
CA LEU A 56 -2.63 15.60 -14.51
C LEU A 56 -3.65 14.49 -14.27
N LEU A 57 -3.17 13.25 -14.28
CA LEU A 57 -3.95 12.05 -14.08
C LEU A 57 -4.28 11.85 -12.60
N VAL A 58 -5.53 11.53 -12.28
CA VAL A 58 -5.94 11.05 -10.96
C VAL A 58 -5.49 9.61 -10.82
N THR A 59 -4.54 9.36 -9.93
CA THR A 59 -3.98 8.03 -9.68
C THR A 59 -4.65 7.34 -8.50
N ARG A 60 -5.26 8.12 -7.61
CA ARG A 60 -5.95 7.61 -6.42
C ARG A 60 -7.02 8.57 -5.96
N VAL A 61 -8.12 8.01 -5.49
CA VAL A 61 -9.12 8.73 -4.68
C VAL A 61 -9.31 7.93 -3.40
N ALA A 62 -8.94 8.53 -2.26
CA ALA A 62 -9.04 7.88 -0.97
C ALA A 62 -10.51 7.77 -0.54
N GLY A 63 -10.88 6.62 0.04
CA GLY A 63 -12.22 6.40 0.57
C GLY A 63 -12.60 7.47 1.61
N GLY A 64 -13.75 8.12 1.41
CA GLY A 64 -14.20 9.24 2.25
C GLY A 64 -13.57 10.59 1.88
N SER A 65 -12.82 10.66 0.78
CA SER A 65 -12.50 11.94 0.14
C SER A 65 -13.79 12.69 -0.20
N PRO A 66 -13.82 14.03 -0.09
CA PRO A 66 -14.93 14.81 -0.58
C PRO A 66 -15.15 14.68 -2.10
N PHE A 67 -14.20 14.12 -2.84
CA PHE A 67 -14.31 13.86 -4.28
C PHE A 67 -14.63 12.39 -4.62
N ASP A 68 -14.70 11.50 -3.62
CA ASP A 68 -15.13 10.10 -3.76
C ASP A 68 -16.66 10.01 -3.82
N ARG A 69 -17.25 10.45 -4.94
CA ARG A 69 -18.70 10.51 -5.18
C ARG A 69 -19.03 9.85 -6.52
N GLU A 70 -20.18 9.19 -6.60
CA GLU A 70 -20.59 8.53 -7.84
C GLU A 70 -20.92 9.53 -8.97
N GLY A 71 -20.47 9.21 -10.19
CA GLY A 71 -20.78 9.95 -11.42
C GLY A 71 -20.10 11.32 -11.51
N ALA A 72 -20.68 12.24 -12.28
CA ALA A 72 -20.14 13.59 -12.53
C ALA A 72 -19.99 14.48 -11.27
N ALA A 73 -20.41 13.97 -10.10
CA ALA A 73 -20.20 14.62 -8.82
C ALA A 73 -18.87 14.26 -8.15
N GLY A 74 -18.13 13.26 -8.63
CA GLY A 74 -16.84 12.85 -8.06
C GLY A 74 -15.67 12.92 -9.03
N LEU A 75 -14.55 12.37 -8.59
CA LEU A 75 -13.40 12.03 -9.41
C LEU A 75 -13.23 10.52 -9.36
N ASP A 76 -12.88 9.95 -10.50
CA ASP A 76 -12.52 8.54 -10.63
C ASP A 76 -11.02 8.39 -10.90
N VAL A 77 -10.47 7.24 -10.53
CA VAL A 77 -9.11 6.87 -10.93
C VAL A 77 -9.06 6.78 -12.46
N ASN A 78 -8.01 7.36 -13.04
CA ASN A 78 -7.79 7.60 -14.47
C ASN A 78 -8.48 8.83 -15.08
N ASP A 79 -9.22 9.61 -14.30
CA ASP A 79 -9.65 10.93 -14.74
C ASP A 79 -8.43 11.83 -14.99
N THR A 80 -8.51 12.70 -15.99
CA THR A 80 -7.49 13.74 -16.22
C THR A 80 -8.04 15.08 -15.79
N ILE A 81 -7.42 15.71 -14.79
CA ILE A 81 -7.76 17.06 -14.35
C ILE A 81 -7.19 18.06 -15.35
N THR A 82 -8.05 18.95 -15.87
CA THR A 82 -7.68 19.97 -16.86
C THR A 82 -7.74 21.38 -16.28
N ALA A 83 -8.55 21.62 -15.25
CA ALA A 83 -8.60 22.92 -14.59
C ALA A 83 -8.99 22.84 -13.11
N VAL A 84 -8.52 23.83 -12.33
CA VAL A 84 -8.94 24.08 -10.95
C VAL A 84 -9.41 25.54 -10.85
N ASN A 85 -10.67 25.73 -10.45
CA ASN A 85 -11.36 27.03 -10.41
C ASN A 85 -11.25 27.81 -11.73
N GLY A 86 -11.31 27.10 -12.87
CA GLY A 86 -11.16 27.68 -14.20
C GLY A 86 -9.72 28.04 -14.60
N THR A 87 -8.72 27.78 -13.74
CA THR A 87 -7.30 27.89 -14.10
C THR A 87 -6.84 26.56 -14.68
N GLU A 88 -6.29 26.56 -15.89
CA GLU A 88 -5.79 25.35 -16.55
C GLU A 88 -4.61 24.75 -15.77
N VAL A 89 -4.61 23.42 -15.61
CA VAL A 89 -3.55 22.68 -14.93
C VAL A 89 -3.16 21.43 -15.70
N ARG A 90 -1.86 21.12 -15.73
CA ARG A 90 -1.30 19.90 -16.34
C ARG A 90 -0.27 19.20 -15.46
N THR A 91 0.18 19.86 -14.40
CA THR A 91 1.28 19.44 -13.54
C THR A 91 0.84 19.50 -12.08
N GLU A 92 1.49 18.73 -11.22
CA GLU A 92 1.22 18.73 -9.78
C GLU A 92 1.53 20.10 -9.19
N ARG A 93 2.59 20.77 -9.67
CA ARG A 93 2.92 22.13 -9.26
C ARG A 93 1.83 23.13 -9.67
N GLY A 94 1.40 23.09 -10.93
CA GLY A 94 0.33 23.94 -11.45
C GLY A 94 -0.98 23.72 -10.69
N PHE A 95 -1.29 22.47 -10.32
CA PHE A 95 -2.42 22.14 -9.45
C PHE A 95 -2.31 22.82 -8.08
N ARG A 96 -1.17 22.70 -7.39
CA ARG A 96 -0.97 23.35 -6.08
C ARG A 96 -1.07 24.89 -6.18
N GLU A 97 -0.51 25.47 -7.23
CA GLU A 97 -0.61 26.92 -7.49
C GLU A 97 -2.05 27.36 -7.78
N ALA A 98 -2.82 26.59 -8.54
CA ALA A 98 -4.22 26.88 -8.86
C ALA A 98 -5.15 26.71 -7.65
N VAL A 99 -4.88 25.72 -6.78
CA VAL A 99 -5.53 25.59 -5.46
C VAL A 99 -5.22 26.84 -4.61
N GLY A 100 -3.92 27.16 -4.45
CA GLY A 100 -3.45 28.27 -3.62
C GLY A 100 -3.93 28.13 -2.17
N ASN A 101 -4.38 29.22 -1.55
CA ASN A 101 -4.87 29.25 -0.17
C ASN A 101 -6.39 29.04 -0.07
N ARG A 102 -6.98 28.19 -0.90
CA ARG A 102 -8.44 28.00 -0.94
C ARG A 102 -8.84 26.74 -0.19
N THR A 103 -9.85 26.85 0.67
CA THR A 103 -10.41 25.71 1.42
C THR A 103 -11.57 24.99 0.71
N SER A 104 -11.88 25.42 -0.51
CA SER A 104 -12.84 24.80 -1.42
C SER A 104 -12.43 25.10 -2.85
N VAL A 105 -12.50 24.10 -3.73
CA VAL A 105 -12.15 24.25 -5.14
C VAL A 105 -13.14 23.50 -6.03
N THR A 106 -13.29 24.00 -7.25
CA THR A 106 -13.95 23.32 -8.37
C THR A 106 -12.89 22.70 -9.27
N ILE A 107 -12.97 21.40 -9.51
CA ILE A 107 -12.09 20.64 -10.39
C ILE A 107 -12.87 20.33 -11.67
N THR A 108 -12.22 20.51 -12.83
CA THR A 108 -12.75 20.14 -14.14
C THR A 108 -11.90 19.01 -14.73
N THR A 109 -12.56 17.96 -15.21
CA THR A 109 -11.91 16.81 -15.87
C THR A 109 -11.91 16.97 -17.40
N ALA A 110 -11.15 16.13 -18.10
CA ALA A 110 -11.07 16.13 -19.56
C ALA A 110 -12.41 15.82 -20.25
N ASP A 111 -13.30 15.05 -19.60
CA ASP A 111 -14.64 14.76 -20.10
C ASP A 111 -15.62 15.93 -19.96
N GLY A 112 -15.17 17.04 -19.33
CA GLY A 112 -15.95 18.25 -19.11
C GLY A 112 -16.77 18.23 -17.82
N ASP A 113 -16.69 17.15 -17.03
CA ASP A 113 -17.33 17.07 -15.72
C ASP A 113 -16.67 18.03 -14.73
N THR A 114 -17.50 18.58 -13.84
CA THR A 114 -17.04 19.51 -12.82
C THR A 114 -17.52 19.10 -11.45
N THR A 115 -16.59 18.96 -10.51
CA THR A 115 -16.91 18.68 -9.11
C THR A 115 -16.37 19.76 -8.20
N THR A 116 -17.14 20.14 -7.19
CA THR A 116 -16.72 21.11 -6.16
C THR A 116 -16.70 20.42 -4.81
N GLY A 117 -15.65 20.67 -4.03
CA GLY A 117 -15.49 20.06 -2.71
C GLY A 117 -14.50 20.81 -1.83
N PRO A 118 -14.53 20.55 -0.50
CA PRO A 118 -13.54 21.08 0.42
C PRO A 118 -12.13 20.65 0.03
N MET A 119 -11.20 21.59 0.18
CA MET A 119 -9.80 21.42 -0.16
C MET A 119 -8.95 21.56 1.09
N GLY A 120 -8.45 20.44 1.59
CA GLY A 120 -7.66 20.36 2.81
C GLY A 120 -7.03 18.99 2.98
N VAL A 121 -6.56 18.66 4.18
CA VAL A 121 -5.97 17.34 4.46
C VAL A 121 -7.06 16.34 4.90
N LEU A 122 -7.05 15.15 4.32
CA LEU A 122 -7.98 14.08 4.68
C LEU A 122 -7.47 13.33 5.92
N VAL A 123 -8.24 13.39 7.01
CA VAL A 123 -7.84 12.88 8.32
C VAL A 123 -8.98 12.13 8.99
N ARG A 124 -8.66 11.41 10.06
CA ARG A 124 -9.61 11.00 11.11
C ARG A 124 -9.09 11.41 12.47
N ALA A 125 -9.98 11.54 13.45
CA ALA A 125 -9.55 11.71 14.83
C ALA A 125 -9.00 10.37 15.36
N THR A 126 -8.03 10.43 16.25
CA THR A 126 -7.57 9.26 17.01
C THR A 126 -8.56 8.96 18.14
N ALA A 127 -8.62 7.71 18.60
CA ALA A 127 -9.49 7.30 19.69
C ALA A 127 -8.91 6.07 20.43
N PRO A 128 -9.30 5.84 21.71
CA PRO A 128 -8.74 4.77 22.54
C PRO A 128 -8.94 3.36 21.98
N ASP A 129 -10.02 3.15 21.21
CA ASP A 129 -10.43 1.86 20.68
C ASP A 129 -9.81 1.55 19.31
N LEU A 130 -9.01 2.46 18.74
CA LEU A 130 -8.34 2.23 17.47
C LEU A 130 -7.03 1.42 17.63
N PRO A 131 -6.84 0.34 16.86
CA PRO A 131 -5.62 -0.46 16.93
C PRO A 131 -4.40 0.33 16.42
N GLY A 132 -3.30 0.30 17.17
CA GLY A 132 -2.02 0.90 16.80
C GLY A 132 -1.89 2.42 16.98
N ILE A 133 -2.98 3.12 17.33
CA ILE A 133 -3.01 4.58 17.58
C ILE A 133 -3.91 4.90 18.81
N GLY A 134 -4.05 3.91 19.71
CA GLY A 134 -4.88 3.99 20.90
C GLY A 134 -4.06 4.39 22.14
N GLY A 135 -4.74 5.05 23.08
CA GLY A 135 -4.21 5.47 24.37
C GLY A 135 -5.34 5.54 25.42
N GLN A 136 -5.17 6.35 26.44
CA GLN A 136 -6.26 6.71 27.35
C GLN A 136 -7.19 7.72 26.67
N PRO A 137 -8.47 7.85 27.09
CA PRO A 137 -9.39 8.85 26.52
C PRO A 137 -8.82 10.28 26.44
N GLY A 138 -8.00 10.68 27.41
CA GLY A 138 -7.34 11.99 27.43
C GLY A 138 -6.26 12.20 26.38
N ASP A 139 -5.78 11.14 25.71
CA ASP A 139 -4.73 11.23 24.69
C ASP A 139 -5.29 11.59 23.29
N HIS A 140 -6.60 11.85 23.21
CA HIS A 140 -7.32 12.03 21.95
C HIS A 140 -8.15 13.32 21.91
N PRO A 141 -7.52 14.51 22.06
CA PRO A 141 -8.25 15.73 22.39
C PRO A 141 -9.25 16.14 21.31
N LEU A 142 -8.98 15.94 20.02
CA LEU A 142 -9.94 16.26 18.96
C LEU A 142 -11.20 15.37 18.99
N ASN A 143 -11.05 14.08 19.36
CA ASN A 143 -12.19 13.17 19.49
C ASN A 143 -12.93 13.39 20.82
N ASP A 144 -12.21 13.46 21.94
CA ASP A 144 -12.78 13.52 23.28
C ASP A 144 -13.43 14.87 23.59
N SER A 145 -12.72 15.98 23.35
CA SER A 145 -13.20 17.32 23.71
C SER A 145 -14.09 17.95 22.64
N ALA A 146 -13.76 17.72 21.37
CA ALA A 146 -14.44 18.33 20.25
C ALA A 146 -15.36 17.37 19.48
N GLY A 147 -15.43 16.08 19.84
CA GLY A 147 -16.39 15.14 19.24
C GLY A 147 -16.23 14.95 17.73
N PHE A 148 -15.01 15.06 17.20
CA PHE A 148 -14.73 14.73 15.81
C PHE A 148 -14.71 13.22 15.59
N PRO A 149 -15.14 12.73 14.42
CA PRO A 149 -15.25 11.31 14.20
C PRO A 149 -13.87 10.63 14.08
N ALA A 150 -13.75 9.48 14.74
CA ALA A 150 -12.55 8.64 14.67
C ALA A 150 -12.67 7.49 13.66
N ARG A 151 -13.90 7.14 13.25
CA ARG A 151 -14.18 6.02 12.34
C ARG A 151 -14.57 6.45 10.92
N THR A 152 -14.95 7.71 10.73
CA THR A 152 -15.23 8.29 9.42
C THR A 152 -14.20 9.38 9.09
N PRO A 153 -13.66 9.39 7.87
CA PRO A 153 -12.79 10.48 7.42
C PRO A 153 -13.51 11.83 7.40
N PHE A 154 -12.74 12.91 7.56
CA PHE A 154 -13.19 14.28 7.36
C PHE A 154 -12.06 15.13 6.78
N THR A 155 -12.39 16.29 6.20
CA THR A 155 -11.40 17.19 5.61
C THR A 155 -11.05 18.30 6.58
N LEU A 156 -9.83 18.29 7.11
CA LEU A 156 -9.31 19.37 7.94
C LEU A 156 -8.83 20.53 7.03
N LEU A 157 -9.37 21.72 7.26
CA LEU A 157 -9.15 22.89 6.41
C LEU A 157 -8.10 23.85 6.96
N SER A 158 -8.09 24.05 8.28
CA SER A 158 -7.13 24.93 8.93
C SER A 158 -6.98 24.67 10.43
N ILE A 159 -5.81 25.04 10.96
CA ILE A 159 -5.49 25.10 12.39
C ILE A 159 -5.05 26.54 12.69
N ASP A 160 -5.71 27.24 13.61
CA ASP A 160 -5.46 28.65 13.95
C ASP A 160 -5.37 29.58 12.73
N GLY A 161 -6.23 29.34 11.74
CA GLY A 161 -6.28 30.09 10.48
C GLY A 161 -5.16 29.75 9.48
N GLN A 162 -4.19 28.91 9.84
CA GLN A 162 -3.22 28.33 8.90
C GLN A 162 -3.89 27.21 8.11
N ILE A 163 -3.91 27.32 6.78
CA ILE A 163 -4.56 26.35 5.91
C ILE A 163 -3.75 25.05 5.85
N THR A 164 -4.44 23.92 5.87
CA THR A 164 -3.83 22.59 5.87
C THR A 164 -4.25 21.83 4.63
N HIS A 165 -3.36 21.67 3.65
CA HIS A 165 -3.63 20.87 2.44
C HIS A 165 -3.05 19.45 2.55
N THR A 166 -1.93 19.32 3.23
CA THR A 166 -1.16 18.08 3.39
C THR A 166 -0.87 17.81 4.86
N ALA A 167 -0.39 16.60 5.17
CA ALA A 167 0.06 16.26 6.52
C ALA A 167 1.21 17.17 6.99
N ALA A 168 2.10 17.59 6.09
CA ALA A 168 3.19 18.51 6.41
C ALA A 168 2.69 19.88 6.89
N ASP A 169 1.58 20.37 6.33
CA ASP A 169 0.99 21.64 6.77
C ASP A 169 0.42 21.54 8.19
N VAL A 170 -0.12 20.37 8.58
CA VAL A 170 -0.56 20.12 9.95
C VAL A 170 0.64 20.12 10.89
N THR A 171 1.70 19.40 10.55
CA THR A 171 2.93 19.36 11.34
C THR A 171 3.48 20.77 11.54
N ALA A 172 3.58 21.56 10.47
CA ALA A 172 4.04 22.95 10.54
C ALA A 172 3.13 23.85 11.40
N ALA A 173 1.81 23.63 11.39
CA ALA A 173 0.88 24.38 12.24
C ALA A 173 0.99 24.02 13.75
N LEU A 174 1.56 22.85 14.07
CA LEU A 174 1.71 22.36 15.45
C LEU A 174 3.15 22.42 15.98
N GLU A 175 4.16 22.60 15.13
CA GLU A 175 5.59 22.50 15.47
C GLU A 175 6.03 23.39 16.65
N GLU A 176 5.49 24.60 16.74
CA GLU A 176 5.82 25.56 17.81
C GLU A 176 4.83 25.56 18.99
N ARG A 177 3.90 24.59 19.03
CA ARG A 177 2.82 24.54 20.02
C ARG A 177 3.13 23.59 21.16
N ASN A 178 2.84 24.03 22.37
CA ASN A 178 3.07 23.24 23.58
C ASN A 178 1.78 22.55 24.08
N PRO A 179 1.93 21.44 24.82
CA PRO A 179 0.81 20.85 25.55
C PRO A 179 0.12 21.86 26.47
N GLY A 180 -1.21 21.85 26.50
CA GLY A 180 -2.04 22.78 27.27
C GLY A 180 -2.42 24.06 26.52
N GLU A 181 -1.81 24.36 25.38
CA GLU A 181 -2.26 25.45 24.50
C GLU A 181 -3.55 25.07 23.77
N THR A 182 -4.34 26.07 23.41
CA THR A 182 -5.58 25.87 22.64
C THR A 182 -5.40 26.31 21.19
N VAL A 183 -5.93 25.52 20.26
CA VAL A 183 -5.96 25.83 18.83
C VAL A 183 -7.40 25.79 18.30
N GLU A 184 -7.75 26.68 17.40
CA GLU A 184 -8.97 26.63 16.61
C GLU A 184 -8.78 25.67 15.42
N VAL A 185 -9.61 24.64 15.36
CA VAL A 185 -9.65 23.68 14.27
C VAL A 185 -10.87 23.95 13.42
N VAL A 186 -10.67 24.09 12.10
CA VAL A 186 -11.77 24.21 11.14
C VAL A 186 -11.71 23.07 10.14
N ALA A 187 -12.83 22.37 9.96
CA ALA A 187 -12.92 21.21 9.09
C ALA A 187 -14.29 21.11 8.43
N VAL A 188 -14.42 20.19 7.48
CA VAL A 188 -15.72 19.73 6.96
C VAL A 188 -15.94 18.29 7.40
N VAL A 189 -16.97 18.09 8.22
CA VAL A 189 -17.37 16.79 8.78
C VAL A 189 -18.78 16.50 8.27
N ASP A 190 -18.98 15.34 7.64
CA ASP A 190 -20.27 14.95 7.04
C ASP A 190 -20.86 16.02 6.09
N GLY A 191 -20.00 16.75 5.38
CA GLY A 191 -20.38 17.82 4.45
C GLY A 191 -20.65 19.19 5.10
N GLU A 192 -20.65 19.27 6.44
CA GLU A 192 -20.87 20.51 7.17
C GLU A 192 -19.56 21.11 7.70
N ARG A 193 -19.40 22.43 7.54
CA ARG A 193 -18.24 23.14 8.08
C ARG A 193 -18.38 23.25 9.60
N ARG A 194 -17.39 22.74 10.32
CA ARG A 194 -17.31 22.75 11.79
C ARG A 194 -16.06 23.50 12.24
N SER A 195 -16.21 24.35 13.25
CA SER A 195 -15.09 24.93 14.01
C SER A 195 -15.15 24.45 15.46
N ALA A 196 -13.99 24.16 16.05
CA ALA A 196 -13.87 23.80 17.46
C ALA A 196 -12.53 24.30 18.02
N THR A 197 -12.54 24.77 19.26
CA THR A 197 -11.32 25.06 20.02
C THR A 197 -10.90 23.80 20.77
N VAL A 198 -9.67 23.36 20.58
CA VAL A 198 -9.13 22.12 21.13
C VAL A 198 -7.89 22.42 21.94
N THR A 199 -7.82 21.89 23.15
CA THR A 199 -6.60 21.95 23.97
C THR A 199 -5.66 20.82 23.57
N LEU A 200 -4.43 21.16 23.19
CA LEU A 200 -3.40 20.20 22.84
C LEU A 200 -2.94 19.42 24.07
N VAL A 201 -2.63 18.14 23.88
CA VAL A 201 -2.10 17.27 24.96
C VAL A 201 -0.64 16.95 24.71
N GLU A 202 0.01 16.28 25.66
CA GLU A 202 1.38 15.80 25.45
C GLU A 202 1.37 14.67 24.42
N ASP A 203 2.26 14.75 23.43
CA ASP A 203 2.42 13.67 22.47
C ASP A 203 2.97 12.42 23.17
N TYR A 204 2.18 11.36 23.19
CA TYR A 204 2.53 10.10 23.87
C TYR A 204 3.41 9.19 22.99
N ARG A 205 3.64 9.56 21.71
CA ARG A 205 4.44 8.77 20.77
C ARG A 205 5.92 8.93 21.07
N GLU A 206 6.68 7.84 20.92
CA GLU A 206 8.10 7.83 21.25
C GLU A 206 8.89 8.86 20.41
N ASN A 207 9.72 9.66 21.08
CA ASN A 207 10.58 10.71 20.51
C ASN A 207 9.85 11.92 19.90
N GLU A 208 8.54 12.06 20.11
CA GLU A 208 7.82 13.29 19.82
C GLU A 208 7.73 14.14 21.08
N SER A 209 7.97 15.45 20.96
CA SER A 209 7.83 16.39 22.07
C SER A 209 7.14 17.65 21.55
N GLY A 210 5.83 17.75 21.75
CA GLY A 210 5.03 18.85 21.24
C GLY A 210 3.55 18.70 21.61
N GLY A 211 2.77 19.73 21.28
CA GLY A 211 1.32 19.71 21.45
C GLY A 211 0.66 18.77 20.45
N TYR A 212 -0.03 17.76 20.96
CA TYR A 212 -0.70 16.74 20.17
C TYR A 212 -2.19 17.03 20.02
N LEU A 213 -2.67 17.06 18.77
CA LEU A 213 -4.08 17.31 18.43
C LEU A 213 -4.94 16.03 18.39
N GLY A 214 -4.32 14.86 18.26
CA GLY A 214 -5.07 13.61 18.15
C GLY A 214 -5.68 13.36 16.78
N ILE A 215 -4.92 13.58 15.70
CA ILE A 215 -5.33 13.26 14.32
C ILE A 215 -4.46 12.20 13.68
N ALA A 216 -5.04 11.45 12.74
CA ALA A 216 -4.33 10.52 11.87
C ALA A 216 -4.63 10.86 10.41
N PRO A 217 -3.66 11.39 9.65
CA PRO A 217 -3.78 11.56 8.19
C PRO A 217 -4.04 10.22 7.50
N LEU A 218 -4.91 10.23 6.49
CA LEU A 218 -5.27 9.06 5.68
C LEU A 218 -4.60 9.04 4.30
N SER A 219 -3.90 10.13 4.00
CA SER A 219 -3.14 10.34 2.79
C SER A 219 -1.89 11.14 3.11
N ASP A 220 -0.80 10.83 2.41
CA ASP A 220 0.46 11.57 2.52
C ASP A 220 0.70 12.34 1.22
N GLY A 221 0.95 13.65 1.32
CA GLY A 221 1.13 14.55 0.17
C GLY A 221 -0.10 14.80 -0.72
N GLU A 222 -1.20 14.05 -0.57
CA GLU A 222 -2.41 14.20 -1.38
C GLU A 222 -3.34 15.31 -0.86
N TYR A 223 -3.98 16.02 -1.78
CA TYR A 223 -4.92 17.11 -1.52
C TYR A 223 -6.33 16.54 -1.40
N SER A 224 -6.95 16.64 -0.22
CA SER A 224 -8.26 16.04 0.09
C SER A 224 -8.33 14.53 -0.23
N GLY A 225 -7.22 13.81 -0.14
CA GLY A 225 -7.13 12.38 -0.49
C GLY A 225 -7.21 12.08 -2.00
N VAL A 226 -6.94 13.08 -2.85
CA VAL A 226 -6.81 12.89 -4.30
C VAL A 226 -5.33 12.85 -4.66
N GLY A 227 -4.86 11.67 -5.06
CA GLY A 227 -3.53 11.45 -5.61
C GLY A 227 -3.50 11.80 -7.09
N THR A 228 -2.48 12.52 -7.52
CA THR A 228 -2.31 12.92 -8.92
C THR A 228 -0.90 12.64 -9.41
N SER A 229 -0.77 12.33 -10.69
CA SER A 229 0.52 12.19 -11.38
C SER A 229 0.40 12.76 -12.78
N SER A 230 1.32 13.65 -13.12
CA SER A 230 1.40 14.30 -14.43
C SER A 230 2.05 13.42 -15.51
N LEU A 231 2.76 12.38 -15.08
CA LEU A 231 3.37 11.37 -15.96
C LEU A 231 2.51 10.11 -16.02
N GLY A 232 1.88 9.73 -14.88
CA GLY A 232 1.01 8.56 -14.77
C GLY A 232 1.78 7.25 -14.96
N VAL A 233 2.91 7.12 -14.26
CA VAL A 233 3.71 5.91 -14.15
C VAL A 233 3.52 5.27 -12.78
N ASP A 234 3.58 3.94 -12.73
CA ASP A 234 3.65 3.17 -11.49
C ASP A 234 5.06 2.62 -11.28
N TYR A 235 5.49 2.57 -10.03
CA TYR A 235 6.83 2.13 -9.67
C TYR A 235 6.87 0.65 -9.32
N TYR A 236 7.68 -0.11 -10.04
CA TYR A 236 7.96 -1.51 -9.70
C TYR A 236 8.89 -1.58 -8.46
N PRO A 237 8.47 -2.22 -7.34
CA PRO A 237 9.23 -2.21 -6.08
C PRO A 237 10.39 -3.22 -6.07
N ALA A 238 11.31 -3.10 -7.05
CA ALA A 238 12.42 -4.04 -7.24
C ALA A 238 13.31 -4.19 -6.01
N ALA A 239 13.64 -3.06 -5.36
CA ALA A 239 14.45 -3.03 -4.13
C ALA A 239 13.76 -3.75 -2.97
N GLY A 240 12.43 -3.59 -2.84
CA GLY A 240 11.63 -4.28 -1.83
C GLY A 240 11.67 -5.80 -2.02
N PHE A 241 11.48 -6.28 -3.25
CA PHE A 241 11.61 -7.70 -3.55
C PHE A 241 13.04 -8.23 -3.30
N LEU A 242 14.07 -7.45 -3.64
CA LEU A 242 15.46 -7.85 -3.39
C LEU A 242 15.78 -7.94 -1.89
N SER A 243 15.28 -7.00 -1.08
CA SER A 243 15.39 -7.04 0.38
C SER A 243 14.74 -8.29 0.97
N LEU A 244 13.54 -8.66 0.49
CA LEU A 244 12.88 -9.89 0.92
C LEU A 244 13.68 -11.15 0.54
N LEU A 245 14.30 -11.19 -0.65
CA LEU A 245 15.12 -12.31 -1.11
C LEU A 245 16.47 -12.41 -0.38
N ASN A 246 17.07 -11.28 -0.02
CA ASN A 246 18.33 -11.23 0.74
C ASN A 246 18.13 -11.56 2.23
N GLY A 247 16.89 -11.60 2.71
CA GLY A 247 16.57 -11.80 4.13
C GLY A 247 16.87 -10.58 5.00
N ASP A 248 17.16 -9.44 4.39
CA ASP A 248 17.55 -8.21 5.07
C ASP A 248 16.31 -7.33 5.30
N GLY A 249 15.57 -7.64 6.37
CA GLY A 249 14.80 -6.65 7.13
C GLY A 249 13.62 -5.92 6.47
N GLY A 250 12.86 -6.53 5.55
CA GLY A 250 11.60 -5.95 5.06
C GLY A 250 10.41 -6.11 6.04
N VAL A 251 9.32 -5.36 5.81
CA VAL A 251 8.05 -5.47 6.56
C VAL A 251 7.54 -6.92 6.62
N GLY A 252 7.77 -7.70 5.56
CA GLY A 252 7.45 -9.13 5.52
C GLY A 252 8.28 -10.01 6.46
N VAL A 253 9.55 -9.66 6.72
CA VAL A 253 10.44 -10.40 7.65
C VAL A 253 10.05 -10.13 9.11
N VAL A 254 9.66 -8.90 9.41
CA VAL A 254 9.14 -8.49 10.73
C VAL A 254 7.77 -9.11 10.98
N ALA A 255 6.86 -9.08 10.00
CA ALA A 255 5.56 -9.74 10.08
C ALA A 255 5.67 -11.27 10.23
N ALA A 256 6.75 -11.87 9.69
CA ALA A 256 7.04 -13.29 9.81
C ALA A 256 7.90 -13.66 11.04
N GLY A 257 8.07 -12.74 11.99
CA GLY A 257 8.70 -12.97 13.28
C GLY A 257 10.22 -13.21 13.23
N GLY A 258 10.91 -12.76 12.17
CA GLY A 258 12.37 -12.89 12.03
C GLY A 258 12.88 -14.34 11.98
N SER A 259 11.99 -15.31 11.77
CA SER A 259 12.34 -16.73 11.77
C SER A 259 12.65 -17.25 10.36
N VAL A 260 13.50 -18.27 10.26
CA VAL A 260 13.76 -18.97 8.99
C VAL A 260 12.46 -19.52 8.38
N LEU A 261 11.54 -20.01 9.21
CA LEU A 261 10.20 -20.44 8.77
C LEU A 261 9.38 -19.28 8.22
N GLY A 262 9.52 -18.10 8.81
CA GLY A 262 8.90 -16.87 8.33
C GLY A 262 9.40 -16.47 6.94
N LEU A 263 10.72 -16.53 6.71
CA LEU A 263 11.30 -16.27 5.38
C LEU A 263 10.79 -17.28 4.34
N VAL A 264 10.70 -18.56 4.71
CA VAL A 264 10.12 -19.62 3.85
C VAL A 264 8.67 -19.30 3.49
N LEU A 265 7.87 -18.82 4.45
CA LEU A 265 6.49 -18.39 4.20
C LEU A 265 6.42 -17.17 3.27
N VAL A 266 7.28 -16.17 3.46
CA VAL A 266 7.36 -14.99 2.58
C VAL A 266 7.68 -15.43 1.15
N VAL A 267 8.69 -16.29 0.95
CA VAL A 267 9.07 -16.80 -0.38
C VAL A 267 7.91 -17.54 -1.06
N LEU A 268 7.09 -18.27 -0.30
CA LEU A 268 5.90 -18.93 -0.85
C LEU A 268 4.84 -17.94 -1.33
N LEU A 269 4.71 -16.81 -0.63
CA LEU A 269 3.73 -15.79 -0.94
C LEU A 269 4.19 -14.85 -2.05
N LEU A 270 5.49 -14.71 -2.32
CA LEU A 270 6.05 -13.77 -3.32
C LEU A 270 5.32 -13.77 -4.69
N PRO A 271 5.01 -14.93 -5.31
CA PRO A 271 4.29 -14.95 -6.60
C PRO A 271 2.84 -14.46 -6.52
N PHE A 272 2.27 -14.35 -5.32
CA PHE A 272 0.87 -14.00 -5.05
C PHE A 272 0.74 -12.91 -3.99
N ILE A 273 1.82 -12.18 -3.70
CA ILE A 273 1.87 -11.26 -2.57
C ILE A 273 0.84 -10.15 -2.71
N GLY A 274 0.54 -9.73 -3.93
CA GLY A 274 -0.53 -8.76 -4.18
C GLY A 274 -1.94 -9.31 -3.96
N ALA A 275 -2.17 -10.60 -4.19
CA ALA A 275 -3.49 -11.22 -3.95
C ALA A 275 -3.83 -11.31 -2.46
N VAL A 276 -2.82 -11.37 -1.59
CA VAL A 276 -2.99 -11.41 -0.13
C VAL A 276 -2.87 -10.02 0.52
N GLY A 277 -2.94 -8.94 -0.27
CA GLY A 277 -2.89 -7.56 0.22
C GLY A 277 -1.48 -7.05 0.55
N GLY A 278 -0.42 -7.74 0.11
CA GLY A 278 0.97 -7.38 0.35
C GLY A 278 1.60 -6.45 -0.70
N GLY A 279 0.82 -5.93 -1.66
CA GLY A 279 1.29 -4.95 -2.64
C GLY A 279 0.49 -4.94 -3.95
N GLN A 280 0.82 -4.04 -4.86
CA GLN A 280 0.19 -3.98 -6.20
C GLN A 280 0.84 -4.96 -7.20
N TYR A 281 2.08 -5.40 -6.91
CA TYR A 281 2.86 -6.26 -7.80
C TYR A 281 3.15 -7.62 -7.17
N ASN A 282 3.17 -8.64 -8.01
CA ASN A 282 3.64 -9.98 -7.67
C ASN A 282 5.08 -10.19 -8.15
N PHE A 283 5.83 -11.00 -7.40
CA PHE A 283 7.16 -11.40 -7.82
C PHE A 283 7.12 -12.80 -8.45
N ALA A 284 7.03 -12.84 -9.78
CA ALA A 284 7.07 -14.08 -10.57
C ALA A 284 8.49 -14.53 -10.95
N GLY A 285 9.51 -13.93 -10.32
CA GLY A 285 10.91 -14.07 -10.71
C GLY A 285 11.42 -12.93 -11.60
N PHE A 286 12.64 -13.10 -12.09
CA PHE A 286 13.36 -12.16 -12.96
C PHE A 286 12.99 -12.37 -14.44
N VAL A 287 11.73 -12.15 -14.78
CA VAL A 287 11.13 -12.39 -16.09
C VAL A 287 10.77 -11.09 -16.82
N ALA A 288 10.92 -11.09 -18.15
CA ALA A 288 10.50 -10.00 -19.04
C ALA A 288 10.87 -8.60 -18.52
N ALA A 289 9.89 -7.70 -18.45
CA ALA A 289 9.95 -6.35 -17.94
C ALA A 289 10.62 -6.22 -16.55
N ASN A 290 10.36 -7.14 -15.63
CA ASN A 290 10.84 -7.05 -14.25
C ASN A 290 12.37 -7.14 -14.18
N ARG A 291 12.99 -7.88 -15.11
CA ARG A 291 14.45 -8.06 -15.14
C ARG A 291 15.18 -6.73 -15.31
N ASN A 292 14.61 -5.81 -16.07
CA ASN A 292 15.27 -4.55 -16.41
C ASN A 292 15.64 -3.75 -15.16
N PHE A 293 14.85 -3.87 -14.08
CA PHE A 293 15.07 -3.21 -12.79
C PHE A 293 16.16 -3.83 -11.91
N TYR A 294 16.83 -4.89 -12.36
CA TYR A 294 17.89 -5.56 -11.62
C TYR A 294 19.21 -5.51 -12.37
N GLU A 295 20.27 -5.18 -11.64
CA GLU A 295 21.63 -5.22 -12.14
C GLU A 295 22.37 -6.43 -11.54
N ILE A 296 23.14 -7.11 -12.38
CA ILE A 296 23.97 -8.23 -11.93
C ILE A 296 25.30 -7.64 -11.46
N THR A 297 25.57 -7.79 -10.17
CA THR A 297 26.82 -7.34 -9.57
C THR A 297 27.58 -8.50 -8.92
N GLY A 298 28.90 -8.37 -8.83
CA GLY A 298 29.75 -9.31 -8.09
C GLY A 298 30.28 -10.50 -8.92
N PRO A 299 30.65 -11.62 -8.28
CA PRO A 299 31.44 -12.68 -8.92
C PRO A 299 30.70 -13.45 -10.03
N LEU A 300 29.38 -13.29 -10.12
CA LEU A 300 28.55 -13.91 -11.15
C LEU A 300 28.29 -12.99 -12.34
N GLU A 301 28.76 -11.74 -12.32
CA GLU A 301 28.67 -10.80 -13.45
C GLU A 301 29.18 -11.40 -14.78
N PRO A 302 30.28 -12.20 -14.83
CA PRO A 302 30.73 -12.81 -16.08
C PRO A 302 29.74 -13.79 -16.72
N LEU A 303 28.74 -14.28 -15.97
CA LEU A 303 27.69 -15.17 -16.49
C LEU A 303 26.57 -14.40 -17.20
N GLY A 304 26.56 -13.06 -17.09
CA GLY A 304 25.58 -12.18 -17.72
C GLY A 304 24.14 -12.64 -17.50
N GLY A 305 23.32 -12.62 -18.55
CA GLY A 305 21.91 -13.04 -18.49
C GLY A 305 21.69 -14.49 -17.98
N GLY A 306 22.72 -15.35 -17.96
CA GLY A 306 22.67 -16.68 -17.37
C GLY A 306 22.38 -16.66 -15.85
N VAL A 307 22.75 -15.58 -15.15
CA VAL A 307 22.45 -15.41 -13.73
C VAL A 307 20.95 -15.37 -13.48
N PHE A 308 20.20 -14.58 -14.27
CA PHE A 308 18.75 -14.51 -14.13
C PHE A 308 18.07 -15.83 -14.46
N LEU A 309 18.58 -16.58 -15.45
CA LEU A 309 18.07 -17.91 -15.75
C LEU A 309 18.28 -18.86 -14.57
N LEU A 310 19.50 -18.90 -14.00
CA LEU A 310 19.81 -19.72 -12.84
C LEU A 310 18.96 -19.33 -11.63
N ALA A 311 18.83 -18.03 -11.35
CA ALA A 311 18.03 -17.51 -10.25
C ALA A 311 16.55 -17.93 -10.39
N ASN A 312 15.98 -17.80 -11.59
CA ASN A 312 14.61 -18.25 -11.85
C ASN A 312 14.45 -19.76 -11.70
N LEU A 313 15.40 -20.56 -12.20
CA LEU A 313 15.36 -22.01 -12.05
C LEU A 313 15.42 -22.42 -10.58
N LEU A 314 16.31 -21.82 -9.79
CA LEU A 314 16.42 -22.07 -8.36
C LEU A 314 15.16 -21.63 -7.61
N PHE A 315 14.63 -20.44 -7.93
CA PHE A 315 13.41 -19.91 -7.33
C PHE A 315 12.23 -20.85 -7.57
N TRP A 316 11.93 -21.17 -8.83
CA TRP A 316 10.79 -22.01 -9.17
C TRP A 316 10.97 -23.47 -8.74
N THR A 317 12.18 -24.02 -8.87
CA THR A 317 12.46 -25.39 -8.38
C THR A 317 12.29 -25.45 -6.87
N GLY A 318 12.83 -24.48 -6.12
CA GLY A 318 12.68 -24.39 -4.68
C GLY A 318 11.21 -24.21 -4.28
N TRP A 319 10.51 -23.27 -4.91
CA TRP A 319 9.10 -22.97 -4.64
C TRP A 319 8.20 -24.18 -4.89
N ILE A 320 8.39 -24.90 -6.01
CA ILE A 320 7.63 -26.14 -6.32
C ILE A 320 7.96 -27.23 -5.30
N ASN A 321 9.24 -27.49 -5.01
CA ASN A 321 9.61 -28.54 -4.04
C ASN A 321 9.07 -28.24 -2.64
N LEU A 322 9.04 -26.97 -2.25
CA LEU A 322 8.50 -26.54 -0.98
C LEU A 322 6.98 -26.75 -0.91
N ASN A 323 6.24 -26.36 -1.95
CA ASN A 323 4.80 -26.66 -2.05
C ASN A 323 4.52 -28.16 -2.04
N LEU A 324 5.33 -28.95 -2.76
CA LEU A 324 5.24 -30.41 -2.73
C LEU A 324 5.53 -30.97 -1.34
N ALA A 325 6.49 -30.41 -0.60
CA ALA A 325 6.75 -30.80 0.78
C ALA A 325 5.54 -30.51 1.68
N PHE A 326 4.96 -29.31 1.59
CA PHE A 326 3.74 -28.96 2.34
C PHE A 326 2.57 -29.87 1.97
N PHE A 327 2.36 -30.12 0.69
CA PHE A 327 1.32 -31.03 0.22
C PHE A 327 1.56 -32.45 0.72
N ASN A 328 2.80 -32.95 0.66
CA ASN A 328 3.16 -34.27 1.17
C ASN A 328 2.99 -34.38 2.69
N CYS A 329 3.04 -33.28 3.44
CA CYS A 329 2.76 -33.26 4.88
C CYS A 329 1.25 -33.32 5.22
N ILE A 330 0.35 -33.14 4.25
CA ILE A 330 -1.09 -33.20 4.50
C ILE A 330 -1.47 -34.63 4.97
N PRO A 331 -2.23 -34.76 6.06
CA PRO A 331 -2.65 -36.05 6.60
C PRO A 331 -3.77 -36.69 5.76
N GLY A 332 -3.43 -37.11 4.54
CA GLY A 332 -4.30 -37.84 3.61
C GLY A 332 -3.53 -38.97 2.91
N TYR A 333 -4.17 -40.11 2.68
CA TYR A 333 -3.60 -41.19 1.87
C TYR A 333 -3.80 -40.84 0.39
N PRO A 334 -2.78 -40.84 -0.49
CA PRO A 334 -1.51 -41.60 -0.44
C PRO A 334 -0.25 -40.84 0.04
N LEU A 335 -0.41 -39.65 0.63
CA LEU A 335 0.68 -38.73 0.98
C LEU A 335 1.48 -39.21 2.20
N ASP A 336 2.73 -38.77 2.30
CA ASP A 336 3.62 -39.16 3.41
C ASP A 336 3.12 -38.67 4.78
N GLY A 337 2.38 -37.57 4.83
CA GLY A 337 1.71 -37.05 6.02
C GLY A 337 0.67 -38.03 6.57
N GLY A 338 0.02 -38.81 5.72
CA GLY A 338 -0.85 -39.91 6.16
C GLY A 338 -0.08 -41.05 6.83
N ARG A 339 1.15 -41.32 6.37
CA ARG A 339 2.04 -42.33 6.98
C ARG A 339 2.60 -41.84 8.32
N ILE A 340 2.99 -40.57 8.38
CA ILE A 340 3.44 -39.92 9.62
C ILE A 340 2.31 -39.89 10.65
N LEU A 341 1.10 -39.45 10.26
CA LEU A 341 -0.07 -39.46 11.12
C LEU A 341 -0.33 -40.87 11.67
N ARG A 342 -0.31 -41.88 10.80
CA ARG A 342 -0.49 -43.27 11.21
C ARG A 342 0.54 -43.69 12.24
N ALA A 343 1.83 -43.43 12.01
CA ALA A 343 2.90 -43.76 12.95
C ALA A 343 2.73 -43.05 14.30
N CYS A 344 2.33 -41.77 14.30
CA CYS A 344 2.03 -41.02 15.52
C CYS A 344 0.84 -41.62 16.29
N VAL A 345 -0.26 -41.94 15.58
CA VAL A 345 -1.44 -42.57 16.17
C VAL A 345 -1.10 -43.94 16.73
N GLU A 346 -0.34 -44.77 16.00
CA GLU A 346 0.13 -46.09 16.47
C GLU A 346 0.95 -45.96 17.76
N ALA A 347 1.87 -44.98 17.83
CA ALA A 347 2.71 -44.75 19.01
C ALA A 347 1.89 -44.32 20.25
N VAL A 348 0.84 -43.52 20.06
CA VAL A 348 -0.06 -43.09 21.15
C VAL A 348 -0.98 -44.23 21.57
N VAL A 349 -1.64 -44.89 20.61
CA VAL A 349 -2.57 -46.00 20.85
C VAL A 349 -1.86 -47.21 21.48
N ALA A 350 -0.57 -47.41 21.17
CA ALA A 350 0.24 -48.44 21.81
C ALA A 350 0.28 -48.32 23.35
N ARG A 351 0.16 -47.11 23.89
CA ARG A 351 0.21 -46.82 25.33
C ARG A 351 -1.16 -46.87 26.03
N LEU A 352 -2.26 -47.02 25.28
CA LEU A 352 -3.61 -47.07 25.82
C LEU A 352 -4.02 -48.51 26.19
N PRO A 353 -4.84 -48.70 27.25
CA PRO A 353 -5.38 -50.00 27.65
C PRO A 353 -6.61 -50.36 26.78
N VAL A 354 -6.39 -50.53 25.48
CA VAL A 354 -7.42 -50.91 24.51
C VAL A 354 -7.06 -52.26 23.91
N GLU A 355 -8.04 -53.16 23.80
CA GLU A 355 -7.84 -54.52 23.27
C GLU A 355 -7.53 -54.49 21.76
N ASP A 356 -8.25 -53.68 20.98
CA ASP A 356 -8.14 -53.66 19.51
C ASP A 356 -7.47 -52.38 18.98
N LYS A 357 -6.16 -52.28 19.22
CA LYS A 357 -5.32 -51.13 18.86
C LYS A 357 -5.24 -50.89 17.35
N HIS A 358 -5.33 -51.94 16.54
CA HIS A 358 -5.28 -51.85 15.08
C HIS A 358 -6.55 -51.22 14.50
N THR A 359 -7.72 -51.67 14.97
CA THR A 359 -9.00 -51.11 14.53
C THR A 359 -9.11 -49.64 14.93
N LEU A 360 -8.70 -49.29 16.16
CA LEU A 360 -8.71 -47.91 16.64
C LEU A 360 -7.78 -47.00 15.82
N THR A 361 -6.55 -47.44 15.54
CA THR A 361 -5.59 -46.68 14.71
C THR A 361 -6.16 -46.44 13.32
N ARG A 362 -6.67 -47.50 12.66
CA ARG A 362 -7.23 -47.41 11.32
C ARG A 362 -8.44 -46.49 11.28
N ALA A 363 -9.32 -46.58 12.27
CA ALA A 363 -10.50 -45.71 12.37
C ALA A 363 -10.10 -44.24 12.49
N ILE A 364 -9.12 -43.92 13.36
CA ILE A 364 -8.61 -42.54 13.54
C ILE A 364 -7.93 -42.03 12.27
N THR A 365 -7.01 -42.78 11.67
CA THR A 365 -6.30 -42.32 10.46
C THR A 365 -7.26 -42.16 9.28
N THR A 366 -8.24 -43.05 9.13
CA THR A 366 -9.23 -42.96 8.03
C THR A 366 -10.22 -41.83 8.25
N SER A 367 -10.68 -41.60 9.49
CA SER A 367 -11.60 -40.51 9.79
C SER A 367 -10.94 -39.15 9.62
N VAL A 368 -9.69 -38.99 10.05
CA VAL A 368 -8.91 -37.76 9.84
C VAL A 368 -8.67 -37.52 8.35
N GLY A 369 -8.28 -38.55 7.59
CA GLY A 369 -8.10 -38.42 6.15
C GLY A 369 -9.40 -38.07 5.40
N LEU A 370 -10.53 -38.67 5.78
CA LEU A 370 -11.84 -38.39 5.20
C LEU A 370 -12.33 -36.98 5.58
N ALA A 371 -12.11 -36.57 6.82
CA ALA A 371 -12.42 -35.22 7.29
C ALA A 371 -11.61 -34.18 6.52
N MET A 372 -10.30 -34.39 6.34
CA MET A 372 -9.43 -33.52 5.54
C MET A 372 -9.87 -33.44 4.09
N LEU A 373 -10.23 -34.57 3.47
CA LEU A 373 -10.79 -34.59 2.11
C LEU A 373 -12.11 -33.80 2.04
N ALA A 374 -13.00 -34.00 3.01
CA ALA A 374 -14.26 -33.26 3.08
C ALA A 374 -14.03 -31.75 3.27
N SER A 375 -13.08 -31.36 4.12
CA SER A 375 -12.69 -29.95 4.29
C SER A 375 -12.10 -29.36 3.02
N LEU A 376 -11.25 -30.09 2.30
CA LEU A 376 -10.70 -29.64 1.01
C LEU A 376 -11.81 -29.44 -0.03
N LEU A 377 -12.74 -30.40 -0.15
CA LEU A 377 -13.89 -30.29 -1.05
C LEU A 377 -14.79 -29.11 -0.65
N LEU A 378 -14.99 -28.87 0.64
CA LEU A 378 -15.74 -27.72 1.13
C LEU A 378 -15.04 -26.40 0.80
N VAL A 379 -13.71 -26.31 0.89
CA VAL A 379 -12.97 -25.10 0.51
C VAL A 379 -13.09 -24.82 -1.00
N VAL A 380 -12.99 -25.87 -1.83
CA VAL A 380 -13.02 -25.73 -3.29
C VAL A 380 -14.43 -25.48 -3.82
N PHE A 381 -15.42 -26.21 -3.32
CA PHE A 381 -16.81 -26.19 -3.83
C PHE A 381 -17.79 -25.43 -2.93
N GLY A 382 -17.43 -25.12 -1.69
CA GLY A 382 -18.27 -24.38 -0.75
C GLY A 382 -18.75 -23.02 -1.29
N PRO A 383 -17.88 -22.23 -1.96
CA PRO A 383 -18.32 -20.99 -2.60
C PRO A 383 -19.37 -21.19 -3.70
N GLN A 384 -19.45 -22.37 -4.32
CA GLN A 384 -20.46 -22.69 -5.36
C GLN A 384 -21.76 -23.27 -4.78
N LEU A 385 -21.74 -23.75 -3.53
CA LEU A 385 -22.90 -24.32 -2.84
C LEU A 385 -23.66 -23.28 -1.99
N LEU A 386 -23.00 -22.16 -1.66
CA LEU A 386 -23.53 -21.06 -0.85
C LEU A 386 -23.92 -19.83 -1.70
N ASN A 387 -23.65 -19.88 -3.00
CA ASN A 387 -24.23 -19.00 -4.03
C ASN A 387 -25.32 -19.78 -4.78
#